data_AF-A0A430KWS7-F1
#
_entry.id   AF-A0A430KWS7-F1
#
_cell.length_a   1.000
_cell.length_b   1.000
_cell.length_c   1.000
_cell.angle_alpha   90.00
_cell.angle_beta   90.00
_cell.angle_gamma   90.00
#
_symmetry.space_group_name_H-M   'P 1'
#
loop_
_entity.id
_entity.type
_entity.pdbx_description
1 polymer ?
#
loop_
_entity_poly.entity_id
_entity_poly.type
_entity_poly.pdbx_seq_one_letter_code
_entity_poly.pdbx_strand_id
1 'polypeptide(L)' 'MAHLSGSNADLIARVRRIAGQVGAVERGLTSGDSCATVLHLVAAVRGAVNGLMDEIIAEHLEAH' A
#
# COMPACT_ATOMS: atom_id res chain seq x y z
N MET A 1 -17.54 -12.72 12.41
CA MET A 1 -18.31 -11.73 11.63
C MET A 1 -17.54 -10.43 11.64
N ALA A 2 -17.12 -9.94 10.46
CA ALA A 2 -16.46 -8.65 10.22
C ALA A 2 -15.40 -8.22 11.25
N HIS A 3 -14.20 -8.80 11.20
CA HIS A 3 -13.09 -8.50 12.13
C HIS A 3 -12.38 -7.16 11.86
N LEU A 4 -12.98 -6.29 11.05
CA LEU A 4 -12.65 -4.86 10.94
C LEU A 4 -13.46 -4.04 11.96
N SER A 5 -13.58 -4.55 13.19
CA SER A 5 -14.47 -4.04 14.24
C SER A 5 -13.85 -2.95 15.12
N GLY A 6 -12.61 -2.54 14.83
CA GLY A 6 -11.97 -1.35 15.39
C GLY A 6 -12.02 -0.14 14.44
N SER A 7 -11.53 1.01 14.90
CA SER A 7 -11.25 2.14 14.00
C SER A 7 -10.13 1.73 13.04
N ASN A 8 -10.49 1.30 11.82
CA ASN A 8 -9.54 0.97 10.75
C ASN A 8 -8.78 2.20 10.22
N ALA A 9 -8.71 3.28 11.00
CA ALA A 9 -8.10 4.54 10.60
C ALA A 9 -6.65 4.36 10.14
N ASP A 10 -5.88 3.49 10.82
CA ASP A 10 -4.49 3.23 10.46
C ASP A 10 -4.35 2.43 9.17
N LEU A 11 -5.14 1.36 9.00
CA LEU A 11 -5.21 0.60 7.75
C LEU A 11 -5.69 1.49 6.59
N ILE A 12 -6.71 2.31 6.80
CA ILE A 12 -7.21 3.28 5.81
C ILE A 12 -6.12 4.31 5.48
N ALA A 13 -5.37 4.81 6.47
CA ALA A 13 -4.26 5.73 6.24
C ALA A 13 -3.16 5.08 5.40
N ARG A 14 -2.84 3.79 5.62
CA ARG A 14 -1.91 3.02 4.78
C ARG A 14 -2.41 2.89 3.35
N VAL A 15 -3.68 2.51 3.16
CA VAL A 15 -4.29 2.42 1.82
C VAL A 15 -4.23 3.77 1.09
N ARG A 16 -4.54 4.88 1.77
CA ARG A 16 -4.43 6.24 1.20
C ARG A 16 -3.00 6.59 0.79
N ARG A 17 -1.99 6.21 1.59
CA ARG A 17 -0.57 6.38 1.22
C ARG A 17 -0.20 5.55 -0.01
N ILE A 18 -0.62 4.29 -0.08
CA ILE A 18 -0.39 3.41 -1.24
C ILE A 18 -1.02 4.00 -2.49
N ALA A 19 -2.26 4.51 -2.41
CA ALA A 19 -2.92 5.18 -3.52
C ALA A 19 -2.11 6.38 -4.05
N GLY A 20 -1.53 7.19 -3.15
CA GLY A 20 -0.63 8.28 -3.52
C GLY A 20 0.64 7.81 -4.23
N GLN A 21 1.22 6.67 -3.80
CA GLN A 21 2.37 6.06 -4.46
C GLN A 21 2.02 5.52 -5.85
N VAL A 22 0.86 4.88 -6.01
CA VAL A 22 0.35 4.43 -7.32
C VAL A 22 0.15 5.63 -8.26
N GLY A 23 -0.41 6.73 -7.76
CA GLY A 23 -0.51 7.96 -8.53
C GLY A 23 0.85 8.56 -8.90
N ALA A 24 1.89 8.35 -8.10
CA ALA A 24 3.26 8.73 -8.47
C ALA A 24 3.81 7.86 -9.61
N VAL A 25 3.52 6.56 -9.61
CA VAL A 25 3.88 5.66 -10.73
C VAL A 25 3.21 6.11 -12.02
N GLU A 26 1.91 6.41 -11.98
CA GLU A 26 1.17 6.92 -13.14
C GLU A 26 1.77 8.23 -13.66
N ARG A 27 2.07 9.18 -12.77
CA ARG A 27 2.73 10.43 -13.16
C ARG A 27 4.11 10.20 -13.78
N GLY A 28 4.91 9.29 -13.24
CA GLY A 28 6.24 8.98 -13.80
C GLY A 28 6.14 8.37 -15.20
N LEU A 29 5.18 7.47 -15.41
CA LEU A 29 4.92 6.87 -16.73
C LEU A 29 4.45 7.91 -17.76
N THR A 30 3.59 8.85 -17.34
CA THR A 30 3.01 9.88 -18.24
C THR A 30 3.94 11.06 -18.49
N SER A 31 4.83 11.38 -17.54
CA SER A 31 5.79 12.49 -17.65
C SER A 31 7.09 12.09 -18.36
N GLY A 32 7.25 10.80 -18.68
CA GLY A 32 8.46 10.28 -19.33
C GLY A 32 9.66 10.19 -18.39
N ASP A 33 9.43 9.93 -17.11
CA ASP A 33 10.51 9.70 -16.14
C ASP A 33 11.37 8.50 -16.55
N SER A 34 12.62 8.48 -16.07
CA SER A 34 13.52 7.37 -16.36
C SER A 34 12.95 6.03 -15.87
N CYS A 35 13.24 4.95 -16.60
CA CYS A 35 12.85 3.60 -16.19
C CYS A 35 13.30 3.26 -14.77
N ALA A 36 14.50 3.71 -14.37
CA ALA A 36 15.03 3.51 -13.02
C ALA A 36 14.17 4.21 -11.95
N THR A 37 13.69 5.42 -12.23
CA THR A 37 12.78 6.16 -11.34
C THR A 37 11.46 5.40 -11.17
N VAL A 38 10.84 4.99 -12.28
CA VAL A 38 9.57 4.24 -12.25
C VAL A 38 9.72 2.91 -11.53
N LEU A 39 10.82 2.18 -11.77
CA LEU A 39 11.11 0.92 -11.07
C LEU A 39 11.23 1.11 -9.55
N HIS A 40 11.88 2.18 -9.09
CA HIS A 40 11.94 2.48 -7.66
C HIS A 40 10.55 2.79 -7.07
N LEU A 41 9.72 3.55 -7.77
CA LEU A 41 8.35 3.84 -7.33
C LEU A 41 7.50 2.56 -7.23
N VAL A 42 7.56 1.69 -8.23
CA VAL A 42 6.87 0.39 -8.23
C VAL A 42 7.39 -0.51 -7.10
N ALA A 43 8.70 -0.55 -6.87
CA ALA A 43 9.28 -1.31 -5.76
C ALA A 43 8.78 -0.81 -4.39
N ALA A 44 8.64 0.50 -4.22
CA ALA A 44 8.09 1.11 -3.01
C ALA A 44 6.61 0.75 -2.80
N VAL A 45 5.78 0.80 -3.86
CA VAL A 45 4.38 0.36 -3.82
C VAL A 45 4.28 -1.09 -3.38
N ARG A 46 5.08 -1.98 -3.97
CA ARG A 46 5.10 -3.40 -3.61
C ARG A 46 5.43 -3.62 -2.13
N GLY A 47 6.45 -2.91 -1.62
CA GLY A 47 6.81 -3.00 -0.20
C GLY A 47 5.70 -2.53 0.73
N ALA A 48 5.02 -1.44 0.38
CA ALA A 48 3.90 -0.91 1.16
C ALA A 48 2.67 -1.85 1.17
N VAL A 49 2.37 -2.48 0.03
CA VAL A 49 1.31 -3.49 -0.08
C VAL A 49 1.63 -4.73 0.75
N ASN A 50 2.88 -5.22 0.71
CA ASN A 50 3.29 -6.35 1.53
C ASN A 50 3.15 -6.04 3.03
N GLY A 51 3.60 -4.86 3.48
CA GLY A 51 3.45 -4.48 4.88
C GLY A 51 1.99 -4.32 5.33
N LEU A 52 1.09 -3.86 4.45
CA LEU A 52 -0.36 -3.84 4.73
C LEU A 52 -0.93 -5.27 4.86
N MET A 53 -0.50 -6.17 3.98
CA MET A 53 -0.92 -7.57 4.02
C MET A 53 -0.48 -8.26 5.31
N ASP A 54 0.78 -8.05 5.74
CA ASP A 54 1.32 -8.62 6.98
C ASP A 54 0.50 -8.20 8.21
N GLU A 55 0.10 -6.93 8.29
CA GLU A 55 -0.73 -6.40 9.38
C GLU A 55 -2.13 -7.01 9.40
N ILE A 56 -2.78 -7.12 8.23
CA ILE A 56 -4.10 -7.78 8.09
C ILE A 56 -4.02 -9.27 8.46
N ILE A 57 -2.94 -9.96 8.07
CA ILE A 57 -2.74 -11.37 8.44
C ILE A 57 -2.55 -11.50 9.95
N ALA A 58 -1.75 -10.64 10.57
CA ALA A 58 -1.54 -10.65 12.02
C ALA A 58 -2.86 -10.44 12.78
N GLU A 59 -3.65 -9.44 12.41
CA GLU A 59 -5.00 -9.22 12.98
C GLU A 59 -5.92 -10.43 12.79
N HIS A 60 -5.83 -11.09 11.63
CA HIS A 60 -6.63 -12.29 11.35
C HIS A 60 -6.24 -13.47 12.26
N LEU A 61 -4.94 -13.68 12.47
CA LEU A 61 -4.40 -14.76 13.32
C LEU A 61 -4.64 -14.52 14.80
N GLU A 62 -4.63 -13.27 15.28
CA GLU A 62 -4.98 -12.98 16.68
C GLU A 62 -6.47 -13.21 16.97
N ALA A 63 -7.32 -13.08 15.95
CA ALA A 63 -8.77 -13.22 16.06
C ALA A 63 -9.30 -14.66 15.88
N HIS A 64 -8.47 -15.61 15.43
CA HIS A 64 -8.84 -17.02 15.15
C HIS A 64 -7.91 -18.00 15.86
#